data_AF-A0A933Z8X6-F1
#
_entry.id   AF-A0A933Z8X6-F1
#
_cell.length_a   1.000
_cell.length_b   1.000
_cell.length_c   1.000
_cell.angle_alpha   90.00
_cell.angle_beta   90.00
_cell.angle_gamma   90.00
#
_symmetry.space_group_name_H-M   'P 1'
#
loop_
_entity.id
_entity.type
_entity.pdbx_description
1 polymer ?
#
loop_
_entity_poly.entity_id
_entity_poly.type
_entity_poly.pdbx_seq_one_letter_code
_entity_poly.pdbx_strand_id
1 'polypeptide(L)' 'MLQEIKEEAARLDRSLSWIVQRAWKIARPELRKLPSVNDVADGEKDDDDV' A
#
# COMPACT_ATOMS: atom_id res chain seq x y z
N MET A 1 -1.32 15.46 -1.84
CA MET A 1 -0.93 14.21 -2.55
C MET A 1 -0.59 14.41 -4.03
N LEU A 2 -1.54 14.67 -4.96
CA LEU A 2 -1.20 14.79 -6.40
C LEU A 2 -0.28 15.99 -6.70
N GLN A 3 -0.50 17.11 -6.01
CA GLN A 3 0.33 18.31 -6.16
C GLN A 3 1.77 18.07 -5.67
N GLU A 4 1.94 17.45 -4.49
CA GLU A 4 3.25 17.06 -3.95
C GLU A 4 4.03 16.14 -4.91
N ILE A 5 3.37 15.16 -5.52
CA ILE A 5 4.01 14.25 -6.48
C ILE A 5 4.47 15.00 -7.75
N LYS A 6 3.70 15.99 -8.21
CA LYS A 6 4.08 16.85 -9.35
C LYS A 6 5.27 17.74 -9.01
N GLU A 7 5.29 18.33 -7.83
CA GLU A 7 6.40 19.15 -7.34
C GLU A 7 7.67 18.32 -7.22
N GLU A 8 7.56 17.09 -6.70
CA GLU A 8 8.70 16.19 -6.55
C GLU A 8 9.22 15.67 -7.90
N ALA A 9 8.32 15.42 -8.86
CA ALA A 9 8.68 15.08 -10.23
C ALA A 9 9.46 16.24 -10.90
N ALA A 10 8.99 17.48 -10.73
CA ALA A 10 9.68 18.67 -11.24
C ALA A 10 11.03 18.90 -10.54
N ARG A 11 11.09 18.70 -9.22
CA ARG A 11 12.32 18.84 -8.41
C ARG A 11 13.42 17.88 -8.84
N LEU A 12 13.04 16.67 -9.24
CA LEU A 12 13.96 15.60 -9.61
C LEU A 12 14.23 15.51 -11.12
N ASP A 13 13.59 16.34 -11.95
CA ASP A 13 13.63 16.26 -13.42
C ASP A 13 13.29 14.84 -13.91
N ARG A 14 12.17 14.32 -13.40
CA ARG A 14 11.67 12.98 -13.71
C ARG A 14 10.18 13.03 -14.02
N SER A 15 9.70 12.02 -14.75
CA SER A 15 8.28 11.89 -15.05
C SER A 15 7.49 11.46 -13.81
N LEU A 16 6.20 11.82 -13.77
CA LEU A 16 5.25 11.37 -12.74
C LEU A 16 5.24 9.84 -12.60
N SER A 17 5.24 9.12 -13.73
CA SER A 17 5.31 7.65 -13.75
C SER A 17 6.56 7.12 -13.04
N TRP A 18 7.70 7.78 -13.19
CA TRP A 18 8.94 7.39 -12.52
C TRP A 18 8.82 7.53 -10.99
N ILE A 19 8.24 8.65 -10.51
CA ILE A 19 8.03 8.87 -9.07
C ILE A 19 7.10 7.80 -8.49
N VAL A 20 5.97 7.52 -9.15
CA VAL A 20 5.02 6.49 -8.71
C VAL A 20 5.66 5.10 -8.69
N GLN A 21 6.42 4.73 -9.73
CA GLN A 21 7.15 3.47 -9.76
C GLN A 21 8.19 3.37 -8.65
N ARG A 22 8.91 4.47 -8.35
CA ARG A 22 9.88 4.53 -7.25
C ARG A 22 9.19 4.36 -5.90
N ALA A 23 8.08 5.05 -5.67
CA ALA A 23 7.28 4.93 -4.46
C ALA A 23 6.75 3.50 -4.27
N TRP A 24 6.22 2.87 -5.33
CA TRP A 24 5.76 1.48 -5.29
C TRP A 24 6.87 0.51 -4.91
N LYS A 25 8.07 0.64 -5.50
CA LYS A 25 9.22 -0.22 -5.17
C LYS A 25 9.63 -0.12 -3.70
N ILE A 26 9.50 1.07 -3.10
CA ILE A 26 9.81 1.33 -1.69
C ILE A 26 8.69 0.78 -0.78
N ALA A 27 7.42 0.99 -1.13
CA ALA A 27 6.28 0.60 -0.30
C ALA A 27 5.94 -0.90 -0.37
N ARG A 28 6.28 -1.57 -1.48
CA ARG A 28 5.91 -2.98 -1.73
C ARG A 28 6.29 -3.97 -0.63
N PRO A 29 7.47 -3.90 0.04
CA PRO A 29 7.79 -4.80 1.14
C PRO A 29 6.86 -4.63 2.35
N GLU A 30 6.48 -3.40 2.68
CA GLU A 30 5.57 -3.11 3.78
C GLU A 30 4.14 -3.48 3.45
N LEU A 31 3.67 -3.15 2.24
CA LEU A 31 2.32 -3.50 1.78
C LEU A 31 2.06 -5.01 1.77
N ARG A 32 3.10 -5.82 1.58
CA ARG A 32 3.00 -7.29 1.61
C ARG A 32 2.84 -7.90 2.99
N LYS A 33 3.15 -7.15 4.05
CA LYS A 33 2.93 -7.60 5.44
C LYS A 33 1.48 -7.42 5.85
N LEU A 34 0.73 -6.58 5.14
CA LEU A 34 -0.67 -6.37 5.41
C LEU A 34 -1.44 -7.65 5.04
N PRO A 35 -2.32 -8.14 5.92
CA PRO A 35 -3.18 -9.26 5.58
C PRO A 35 -4.07 -8.91 4.39
N SER A 36 -4.47 -9.92 3.61
CA SER A 36 -5.50 -9.72 2.61
C SER A 36 -6.77 -9.23 3.31
N VAL A 37 -7.43 -8.21 2.77
CA VAL A 37 -8.71 -7.70 3.29
C VAL A 37 -9.81 -8.77 3.33
N ASN A 38 -9.64 -9.86 2.59
CA ASN A 38 -10.56 -10.99 2.57
C ASN A 38 -10.21 -12.10 3.58
N ASP A 39 -9.04 -12.05 4.24
CA ASP A 39 -8.61 -13.07 5.20
C ASP A 39 -9.00 -12.72 6.66
N VAL A 40 -9.78 -11.64 6.85
CA VAL A 40 -10.24 -11.19 8.19
C VAL A 40 -11.58 -11.82 8.59
N ALA A 41 -12.07 -12.80 7.83
CA ALA A 41 -13.27 -13.55 8.14
C ALA A 41 -12.89 -15.03 8.27
N ASP A 42 -12.58 -15.47 9.49
CA ASP A 42 -12.82 -16.82 10.02
C ASP A 42 -12.06 -16.95 11.36
N GLY A 43 -12.64 -16.37 12.41
CA GLY A 43 -12.01 -16.39 13.75
C GLY A 43 -12.92 -16.04 14.93
N GLU A 44 -14.22 -15.90 14.75
CA GLU A 44 -15.19 -15.87 15.85
C GLU A 44 -16.36 -16.82 15.52
N LYS A 45 -16.07 -18.11 15.63
CA LYS A 45 -17.09 -19.09 16.03
C LYS A 45 -16.61 -19.68 17.35
N ASP A 46 -16.94 -19.00 18.43
CA ASP A 46 -17.02 -19.65 19.74
C ASP A 46 -18.28 -20.51 19.70
N ASP A 47 -18.11 -21.74 19.21
CA ASP A 47 -19.00 -22.87 19.51
C ASP A 47 -18.77 -23.25 20.98
N ASP A 48 -19.44 -22.56 21.91
CA ASP A 48 -19.65 -23.06 23.28
C ASP A 48 -21.03 -23.75 23.35
N ASP A 49 -21.07 -24.98 22.84
CA ASP A 49 -22.06 -26.01 23.15
C ASP A 49 -21.69 -26.65 24.51
N VAL A 50 -22.34 -26.27 25.63
CA VAL A 50 -22.73 -27.12 26.79
C VAL A 50 -23.94 -26.53 27.50
#